data_AF-A0A0A2A383-F1
#
_entry.id   AF-A0A0A2A383-F1
#
_cell.length_a   1.000
_cell.length_b   1.000
_cell.length_c   1.000
_cell.angle_alpha   90.00
_cell.angle_beta   90.00
_cell.angle_gamma   90.00
#
_symmetry.space_group_name_H-M   'P 1'
#
loop_
_entity.id
_entity.type
_entity.pdbx_description
1 polymer ?
#
loop_
_entity_poly.entity_id
_entity_poly.type
_entity_poly.pdbx_seq_one_letter_code
_entity_poly.pdbx_strand_id
1 'polypeptide(L)'
;MSYPSKDEILASSKGWVASFLNFLPGLGSGYLYQRRWMPYFFTITVSTAWFALGFFLKGDSEPSQNEQIIGISGLFFISIVTVIEANLAFKKASNKTKAEKEKIISSIKKGWFN
;
A
#
# COMPACT_ATOMS: atom_id res chain seq x y z
N MET A 1 24.13 -13.25 11.13
CA MET A 1 23.04 -12.28 11.37
C MET A 1 21.73 -12.91 10.96
N SER A 2 20.68 -12.77 11.77
CA SER A 2 19.31 -13.17 11.38
C SER A 2 18.73 -12.09 10.46
N TYR A 3 18.16 -12.48 9.32
CA TYR A 3 17.46 -11.55 8.44
C TYR A 3 16.01 -11.36 8.93
N PRO A 4 15.52 -10.11 9.01
CA PRO A 4 14.15 -9.85 9.43
C PRO A 4 13.16 -10.41 8.41
N SER A 5 12.03 -10.93 8.89
CA SER A 5 10.97 -11.46 8.04
C SER A 5 10.26 -10.35 7.26
N LYS A 6 9.52 -10.72 6.18
CA LYS A 6 8.71 -9.75 5.42
C LYS A 6 7.71 -9.00 6.31
N ASP A 7 7.09 -9.71 7.26
CA ASP A 7 6.13 -9.10 8.18
C ASP A 7 6.80 -8.19 9.20
N GLU A 8 8.01 -8.52 9.67
CA GLU A 8 8.79 -7.63 10.55
C GLU A 8 9.24 -6.36 9.82
N ILE A 9 9.69 -6.51 8.58
CA ILE A 9 10.05 -5.39 7.70
C ILE A 9 8.83 -4.48 7.50
N LEU A 10 7.66 -5.05 7.19
CA LEU A 10 6.43 -4.29 6.99
C LEU A 10 5.94 -3.64 8.30
N ALA A 11 6.00 -4.36 9.43
CA ALA A 11 5.63 -3.86 10.75
C ALA A 11 6.57 -2.74 11.26
N SER A 12 7.81 -2.68 10.77
CA SER A 12 8.75 -1.59 11.07
C SER A 12 8.37 -0.26 10.39
N SER A 13 7.50 -0.28 9.37
CA SER A 13 6.99 0.92 8.71
C SER A 13 5.96 1.65 9.58
N LYS A 14 5.61 2.89 9.22
CA LYS A 14 4.46 3.60 9.81
C LYS A 14 3.26 3.54 8.86
N GLY A 15 2.16 2.92 9.30
CA GLY A 15 0.93 2.78 8.50
C GLY A 15 0.40 4.11 7.95
N TRP A 16 0.38 5.17 8.78
CA TRP A 16 -0.09 6.49 8.34
C TRP A 16 0.82 7.13 7.29
N VAL A 17 2.14 6.89 7.34
CA VAL A 17 3.09 7.38 6.32
C VAL A 17 2.85 6.65 5.01
N ALA A 18 2.69 5.33 5.05
CA ALA A 18 2.37 4.55 3.87
C ALA A 18 1.05 5.00 3.23
N SER A 19 0.03 5.22 4.04
CA SER A 19 -1.26 5.76 3.60
C SER A 19 -1.11 7.15 2.97
N PHE A 20 -0.40 8.07 3.62
CA PHE A 20 -0.18 9.41 3.08
C PHE A 20 0.56 9.39 1.74
N LEU A 21 1.59 8.54 1.61
CA LEU A 21 2.33 8.37 0.36
C LEU A 21 1.48 7.76 -0.77
N ASN A 22 0.46 6.97 -0.44
CA ASN A 22 -0.51 6.45 -1.40
C ASN A 22 -1.68 7.41 -1.68
N PHE A 23 -1.84 8.47 -0.89
CA PHE A 23 -2.87 9.48 -1.16
C PHE A 23 -2.57 10.27 -2.45
N LEU A 24 -1.28 10.40 -2.81
CA LEU A 24 -0.86 10.94 -4.11
C LEU A 24 -1.39 10.04 -5.24
N PRO A 25 -2.40 10.51 -6.01
CA PRO A 25 -3.16 9.63 -6.90
C PRO A 25 -2.28 8.95 -7.95
N GLY A 26 -2.46 7.65 -8.07
CA GLY A 26 -1.87 6.84 -9.13
C GLY A 26 -0.37 6.52 -9.02
N LEU A 27 0.30 6.89 -7.92
CA LEU A 27 1.73 6.62 -7.74
C LEU A 27 2.05 5.32 -6.98
N GLY A 28 1.19 4.92 -6.01
CA GLY A 28 1.44 3.73 -5.20
C GLY A 28 2.71 3.80 -4.33
N SER A 29 3.24 5.00 -4.06
CA SER A 29 4.56 5.18 -3.43
C SER A 29 4.63 4.69 -1.97
N GLY A 30 3.48 4.61 -1.29
CA GLY A 30 3.36 4.00 0.04
C GLY A 30 3.73 2.52 0.05
N TYR A 31 3.56 1.83 -1.09
CA TYR A 31 4.00 0.45 -1.22
C TYR A 31 5.51 0.30 -1.27
N LEU A 32 6.22 1.21 -1.92
CA LEU A 32 7.68 1.22 -1.92
C LEU A 32 8.22 1.48 -0.51
N TYR A 33 7.63 2.42 0.22
CA TYR A 33 7.94 2.66 1.63
C TYR A 33 7.75 1.40 2.50
N GLN A 34 6.69 0.63 2.21
CA GLN A 34 6.41 -0.66 2.84
C GLN A 34 7.23 -1.83 2.27
N ARG A 35 8.10 -1.61 1.27
CA ARG A 35 8.87 -2.64 0.53
C ARG A 35 7.97 -3.71 -0.14
N ARG A 36 6.80 -3.29 -0.61
CA ARG A 36 5.77 -4.11 -1.27
C ARG A 36 5.75 -3.85 -2.78
N TRP A 37 6.66 -4.47 -3.51
CA TRP A 37 6.84 -4.26 -4.95
C TRP A 37 5.64 -4.69 -5.81
N MET A 38 5.00 -5.81 -5.50
CA MET A 38 3.88 -6.31 -6.31
C MET A 38 2.68 -5.34 -6.31
N PRO A 39 2.15 -4.88 -5.17
CA PRO A 39 1.11 -3.85 -5.14
C PRO A 39 1.49 -2.55 -5.87
N TYR A 40 2.75 -2.12 -5.75
CA TYR A 40 3.25 -0.95 -6.47
C TYR A 40 3.09 -1.09 -7.99
N PHE A 41 3.56 -2.21 -8.55
CA PHE A 41 3.44 -2.46 -9.99
C PHE A 41 1.99 -2.55 -10.45
N PHE A 42 1.10 -3.16 -9.67
CA PHE A 42 -0.33 -3.15 -9.99
C PHE A 42 -0.91 -1.74 -9.99
N THR A 43 -0.61 -0.91 -8.98
CA THR A 43 -1.13 0.45 -8.92
C THR A 43 -0.67 1.30 -10.09
N ILE A 44 0.61 1.25 -10.44
CA ILE A 44 1.11 2.05 -11.57
C ILE A 44 0.52 1.54 -12.89
N THR A 45 0.42 0.22 -13.11
CA THR A 45 -0.21 -0.34 -14.31
C THR A 45 -1.68 0.07 -14.42
N VAL A 46 -2.46 -0.04 -13.35
CA VAL A 46 -3.88 0.36 -13.34
C VAL A 46 -4.03 1.85 -13.59
N SER A 47 -3.17 2.68 -12.99
CA SER A 47 -3.21 4.13 -13.17
C SER A 47 -2.82 4.55 -14.58
N THR A 48 -1.76 3.95 -15.14
CA THR A 48 -1.37 4.14 -16.53
C THR A 48 -2.46 3.67 -17.50
N ALA A 49 -3.08 2.52 -17.23
CA ALA A 49 -4.19 2.02 -18.04
C ALA A 49 -5.38 2.99 -18.00
N TRP A 50 -5.72 3.54 -16.84
CA TRP A 50 -6.78 4.54 -16.70
C TRP A 50 -6.53 5.78 -17.56
N PHE A 51 -5.31 6.32 -17.52
CA PHE A 51 -4.91 7.44 -18.38
C PHE A 51 -4.92 7.07 -19.86
N ALA A 52 -4.39 5.90 -20.23
CA ALA A 52 -4.34 5.45 -21.61
C ALA A 52 -5.76 5.28 -22.18
N LEU A 53 -6.68 4.67 -21.42
CA LEU A 53 -8.09 4.58 -21.79
C LEU A 53 -8.70 5.97 -22.02
N GLY A 54 -8.47 6.92 -21.10
CA GLY A 54 -8.94 8.30 -21.26
C GLY A 54 -8.41 8.94 -22.53
N PHE A 55 -7.12 8.78 -22.84
CA PHE A 55 -6.49 9.29 -24.05
C PHE A 55 -7.11 8.68 -25.33
N PHE A 56 -7.27 7.35 -25.38
CA PHE A 56 -7.83 6.67 -26.54
C PHE A 56 -9.31 6.99 -26.78
N LEU A 57 -10.11 7.10 -25.72
CA LEU A 57 -11.55 7.40 -25.84
C LEU A 57 -11.81 8.82 -26.32
N LYS A 58 -10.94 9.76 -25.95
CA LYS A 58 -11.09 11.18 -26.25
C LYS A 58 -10.48 11.58 -27.61
N GLY A 59 -9.41 10.91 -28.05
CA GLY A 59 -8.75 11.19 -29.32
C GLY A 59 -8.19 12.61 -29.41
N ASP A 60 -8.35 13.27 -30.56
CA ASP A 60 -7.75 14.57 -30.88
C ASP A 60 -8.52 15.80 -30.37
N SER A 61 -9.67 15.60 -29.71
CA SER A 61 -10.49 16.71 -29.17
C SER A 61 -9.80 17.41 -27.98
N GLU A 62 -10.41 18.33 -27.26
CA GLU A 62 -9.92 18.77 -25.94
C GLU A 62 -10.84 18.17 -24.86
N PRO A 63 -10.34 17.64 -23.74
CA PRO A 63 -11.22 16.96 -22.79
C PRO A 63 -12.15 17.97 -22.15
N SER A 64 -13.45 17.73 -22.27
CA SER A 64 -14.49 18.51 -21.60
C SER A 64 -14.32 18.47 -20.08
N GLN A 65 -14.92 19.44 -19.39
CA GLN A 65 -14.90 19.48 -17.93
C GLN A 65 -15.38 18.16 -17.30
N ASN A 66 -16.40 17.54 -17.87
CA ASN A 66 -16.94 16.27 -17.37
C ASN A 66 -15.93 15.12 -17.53
N GLU A 67 -15.25 15.03 -18.66
CA GLU A 67 -14.23 14.01 -18.90
C GLU A 67 -13.02 14.19 -17.98
N GLN A 68 -12.61 15.44 -17.73
CA GLN A 68 -11.56 15.73 -16.75
C GLN A 68 -11.96 15.30 -15.34
N ILE A 69 -13.20 15.60 -14.92
CA ILE A 69 -13.73 15.18 -13.62
C ILE A 69 -13.75 13.66 -13.51
N ILE A 70 -14.17 12.94 -14.55
CA ILE A 70 -14.15 11.47 -14.59
C ILE A 70 -12.71 10.96 -14.44
N GLY A 71 -11.78 11.53 -15.21
CA GLY A 71 -10.36 11.17 -15.15
C GLY A 71 -9.78 11.33 -13.76
N ILE A 72 -9.98 12.50 -13.14
CA ILE A 72 -9.52 12.82 -11.78
C ILE A 72 -10.19 11.89 -10.76
N SER A 73 -11.51 11.69 -10.86
CA SER A 73 -12.27 10.85 -9.92
C SER A 73 -11.77 9.40 -9.93
N GLY A 74 -11.43 8.85 -11.10
CA GLY A 74 -10.85 7.51 -11.20
C GLY A 74 -9.48 7.40 -10.51
N LEU A 75 -8.62 8.41 -10.65
CA LEU A 75 -7.33 8.45 -9.95
C LEU A 75 -7.51 8.54 -8.44
N PHE A 76 -8.46 9.36 -7.98
CA PHE A 76 -8.81 9.44 -6.57
C PHE A 76 -9.40 8.14 -6.03
N PHE A 77 -10.20 7.43 -6.82
CA PHE A 77 -10.71 6.12 -6.44
C PHE A 77 -9.56 5.13 -6.24
N ILE A 78 -8.60 5.05 -7.18
CA ILE A 78 -7.40 4.24 -7.05
C ILE A 78 -6.61 4.64 -5.79
N SER A 79 -6.41 5.94 -5.57
CA SER A 79 -5.75 6.49 -4.39
C SER A 79 -6.40 5.99 -3.09
N ILE A 80 -7.71 6.15 -2.93
CA ILE A 80 -8.44 5.73 -1.72
C ILE A 80 -8.25 4.23 -1.45
N VAL A 81 -8.36 3.39 -2.49
CA VAL A 81 -8.14 1.94 -2.35
C VAL A 81 -6.72 1.66 -1.86
N THR A 82 -5.70 2.29 -2.46
CA THR A 82 -4.30 2.07 -2.08
C THR A 82 -3.94 2.60 -0.69
N VAL A 83 -4.57 3.70 -0.26
CA VAL A 83 -4.45 4.27 1.10
C VAL A 83 -4.95 3.27 2.14
N ILE A 84 -6.14 2.71 1.92
CA ILE A 84 -6.78 1.74 2.81
C ILE A 84 -5.97 0.46 2.86
N GLU A 85 -5.62 -0.08 1.69
CA GLU A 85 -4.90 -1.35 1.57
C GLU A 85 -3.53 -1.28 2.25
N ALA A 86 -2.77 -0.20 2.07
CA ALA A 86 -1.49 -0.01 2.75
C ALA A 86 -1.64 0.01 4.28
N ASN A 87 -2.67 0.67 4.80
CA ASN A 87 -2.90 0.72 6.24
C ASN A 87 -3.29 -0.64 6.81
N LEU A 88 -4.16 -1.38 6.10
CA LEU A 88 -4.59 -2.72 6.50
C LEU A 88 -3.41 -3.69 6.51
N ALA A 89 -2.55 -3.63 5.48
CA ALA A 89 -1.34 -4.45 5.42
C ALA A 89 -0.39 -4.18 6.58
N PHE A 90 -0.17 -2.90 6.92
CA PHE A 90 0.61 -2.53 8.10
C PHE A 90 0.01 -3.08 9.39
N LYS A 91 -1.29 -2.87 9.64
CA LYS A 91 -1.98 -3.36 10.84
C LYS A 91 -1.86 -4.87 10.99
N LYS A 92 -2.05 -5.60 9.88
CA LYS A 92 -1.92 -7.07 9.85
C LYS A 92 -0.51 -7.52 10.24
N ALA A 93 0.51 -6.95 9.62
CA ALA A 93 1.91 -7.30 9.90
C ALA A 93 2.33 -6.92 11.32
N SER A 94 1.90 -5.76 11.80
CA SER A 94 2.17 -5.27 13.15
C SER A 94 1.57 -6.21 14.22
N ASN A 95 0.29 -6.59 14.07
CA ASN A 95 -0.37 -7.50 14.99
C ASN A 95 0.27 -8.89 14.99
N LYS A 96 0.62 -9.41 13.82
CA LYS A 96 1.31 -10.71 13.70
C LYS A 96 2.68 -10.68 14.39
N THR A 97 3.49 -9.67 14.10
CA THR A 97 4.82 -9.50 14.70
C THR A 97 4.72 -9.36 16.22
N LYS A 98 3.72 -8.63 16.72
CA LYS A 98 3.47 -8.50 18.16
C LYS A 98 3.12 -9.85 18.81
N ALA A 99 2.21 -10.61 18.20
CA ALA A 99 1.80 -11.92 18.71
C ALA A 99 2.96 -12.94 18.70
N GLU A 100 3.82 -12.93 17.68
CA GLU A 100 5.01 -13.78 17.63
C GLU A 100 6.01 -13.42 18.73
N LYS A 101 6.26 -12.12 18.97
CA LYS A 101 7.12 -11.66 20.07
C LYS A 101 6.57 -12.06 21.44
N GLU A 102 5.27 -11.92 21.67
CA GLU A 102 4.62 -12.34 22.93
C GLU A 102 4.74 -13.85 23.16
N LYS A 103 4.59 -14.68 22.12
CA LYS A 103 4.80 -16.13 22.20
C LYS A 103 6.24 -16.49 22.58
N ILE A 104 7.22 -15.83 21.97
CA ILE A 104 8.64 -16.07 22.27
C ILE A 104 8.94 -15.70 23.73
N ILE A 105 8.48 -14.53 24.19
CA ILE A 105 8.67 -14.08 25.57
C ILE A 105 8.02 -15.07 26.56
N SER A 106 6.80 -15.52 26.27
CA SER A 106 6.10 -16.52 27.07
C SER A 106 6.86 -17.86 27.15
N SER A 107 7.40 -18.32 26.02
CA SER A 107 8.19 -19.56 25.95
C SER A 107 9.50 -19.46 26.75
N ILE A 108 10.23 -18.36 26.61
CA ILE A 108 11.46 -18.11 27.36
C ILE A 108 11.17 -18.05 28.86
N LYS A 109 10.11 -17.32 29.25
CA LYS A 109 9.67 -17.22 30.63
C LYS A 109 9.39 -18.61 31.22
N LYS A 110 8.67 -19.48 30.51
CA LYS A 110 8.42 -20.86 30.97
C LYS A 110 9.69 -21.69 31.12
N GLY A 111 10.66 -21.55 30.21
CA GLY A 111 11.93 -22.28 30.28
C GLY A 111 12.85 -21.87 31.43
N TRP A 112 12.67 -20.67 31.99
CA TRP A 112 13.40 -20.20 33.18
C TRP A 112 12.82 -20.73 34.51
N PHE A 113 11.59 -21.25 34.49
CA PHE A 113 10.92 -21.78 35.69
C PHE A 113 10.92 -23.32 35.76
N ASN A 114 11.57 -24.00 34.82
CA ASN A 114 11.85 -25.44 34.83
C ASN A 114 13.34 -25.66 35.07
#